data_AF-A0A1Q2YWB6-F1
#
_entry.id   AF-A0A1Q2YWB6-F1
#
_cell.length_a   1.000
_cell.length_b   1.000
_cell.length_c   1.000
_cell.angle_alpha   90.00
_cell.angle_beta   90.00
_cell.angle_gamma   90.00
#
_symmetry.space_group_name_H-M   'P 1'
#
loop_
_entity.id
_entity.type
_entity.pdbx_description
1 polymer ?
#
loop_
_entity_poly.entity_id
_entity_poly.type
_entity_poly.pdbx_seq_one_letter_code
_entity_poly.pdbx_strand_id
1 'polypeptide(L)'
;MAFPPVVLLTLQLLHPSTVPVTPVDFRLMPSGAVVAESGHMDQANTPHGSTDTSQTPTRRSSRPAAGDAGPARMQGYGTDIPLSFAVRQIVPRGIRVVYGPGVTPETTVSWTGGKVWYEVLRDALKPQRLRLLLSGQTATIAR
;
A
#
# COMPACT_ATOMS: atom_id res chain seq x y z
N MET A 1 51.77 -6.90 -18.61
CA MET A 1 50.52 -6.21 -18.25
C MET A 1 50.17 -6.61 -16.83
N ALA A 2 50.31 -5.67 -15.90
CA ALA A 2 50.16 -5.89 -14.46
C ALA A 2 48.80 -5.36 -14.01
N PHE A 3 48.05 -6.17 -13.27
CA PHE A 3 46.95 -5.71 -12.41
C PHE A 3 47.26 -6.17 -10.98
N PRO A 4 47.14 -5.29 -9.97
CA PRO A 4 47.58 -5.57 -8.61
C PRO A 4 46.57 -6.43 -7.80
N PRO A 5 47.03 -7.02 -6.68
CA PRO A 5 46.21 -7.75 -5.71
C PRO A 5 45.70 -6.86 -4.55
N VAL A 6 44.87 -7.44 -3.68
CA VAL A 6 44.48 -6.97 -2.31
C VAL A 6 43.28 -5.98 -2.33
N VAL A 7 42.19 -6.16 -1.57
CA VAL A 7 42.09 -6.23 -0.10
C VAL A 7 40.97 -7.18 0.34
N LEU A 8 41.33 -8.15 1.17
CA LEU A 8 40.45 -8.90 2.05
C LEU A 8 39.99 -7.95 3.18
N LEU A 9 38.69 -7.62 3.27
CA LEU A 9 38.14 -6.97 4.46
C LEU A 9 37.17 -7.94 5.13
N THR A 10 37.65 -8.62 6.17
CA THR A 10 36.85 -9.40 7.10
C THR A 10 36.09 -8.46 8.01
N LEU A 11 34.75 -8.43 7.96
CA LEU A 11 33.95 -7.82 9.02
C LEU A 11 32.63 -8.59 9.28
N GLN A 12 32.69 -9.37 10.34
CA GLN A 12 31.62 -9.82 11.27
C GLN A 12 30.26 -10.28 10.71
N LEU A 13 30.02 -11.59 10.87
CA LEU A 13 28.73 -12.13 11.32
C LEU A 13 28.35 -11.46 12.67
N LEU A 14 27.18 -10.84 12.76
CA LEU A 14 26.28 -10.93 13.93
C LEU A 14 24.91 -10.25 13.67
N HIS A 15 23.89 -11.12 13.63
CA HIS A 15 22.47 -10.91 13.92
C HIS A 15 21.53 -10.25 12.88
N PRO A 16 20.47 -10.96 12.44
CA PRO A 16 19.28 -10.29 11.92
C PRO A 16 18.54 -9.63 13.08
N SER A 17 18.60 -8.30 13.18
CA SER A 17 17.67 -7.55 14.04
C SER A 17 16.27 -7.65 13.43
N THR A 18 15.54 -8.71 13.77
CA THR A 18 14.07 -8.74 13.61
C THR A 18 13.51 -7.70 14.55
N VAL A 19 13.10 -6.56 14.00
CA VAL A 19 12.24 -5.62 14.71
C VAL A 19 10.85 -6.26 14.76
N PRO A 20 10.28 -6.60 15.93
CA PRO A 20 8.89 -7.01 15.97
C PRO A 20 8.04 -5.79 15.67
N VAL A 21 7.42 -5.76 14.49
CA VAL A 21 6.33 -4.82 14.22
C VAL A 21 5.16 -5.27 15.09
N THR A 22 4.99 -4.62 16.24
CA THR A 22 3.78 -4.81 17.03
C THR A 22 2.61 -4.27 16.20
N PRO A 23 1.55 -5.06 15.95
CA PRO A 23 0.33 -4.48 15.43
C PRO A 23 -0.18 -3.49 16.49
N VAL A 24 -0.39 -2.24 16.07
CA VAL A 24 -1.06 -1.25 16.91
C VAL A 24 -2.49 -1.77 17.12
N ASP A 25 -2.74 -2.32 18.30
CA ASP A 25 -4.06 -2.76 18.73
C ASP A 25 -4.87 -1.51 19.10
N PHE A 26 -5.72 -1.05 18.18
CA PHE A 26 -6.61 0.09 18.39
C PHE A 26 -7.87 -0.29 19.21
N ARG A 27 -7.83 -1.36 20.02
CA ARG A 27 -9.01 -1.90 20.70
C ARG A 27 -8.90 -1.87 22.23
N LEU A 28 -8.39 -0.79 22.79
CA LEU A 28 -8.55 -0.41 24.21
C LEU A 28 -8.40 1.15 24.26
N MET A 29 -9.35 2.01 24.64
CA MET A 29 -10.53 1.95 25.50
C MET A 29 -11.53 3.10 25.14
N PRO A 30 -12.49 3.49 26.01
CA PRO A 30 -13.91 3.15 25.94
C PRO A 30 -14.77 4.32 25.42
N SER A 31 -15.52 4.08 24.35
CA SER A 31 -16.74 4.88 24.10
C SER A 31 -17.82 4.43 25.09
N GLY A 32 -18.20 5.32 26.01
CA GLY A 32 -19.47 5.22 26.73
C GLY A 32 -19.36 4.93 28.23
N ALA A 33 -19.25 5.99 29.01
CA ALA A 33 -19.89 6.06 30.32
C ALA A 33 -20.26 7.53 30.58
N VAL A 34 -21.38 7.95 29.99
CA VAL A 34 -22.12 9.10 30.50
C VAL A 34 -22.73 8.68 31.84
N VAL A 35 -22.02 8.92 32.94
CA VAL A 35 -22.63 8.94 34.27
C VAL A 35 -23.14 10.34 34.51
N ALA A 36 -24.39 10.57 34.12
CA ALA A 36 -25.16 11.69 34.63
C ALA A 36 -25.53 11.37 36.08
N GLU A 37 -24.75 11.88 37.03
CA GLU A 37 -25.22 11.95 38.42
C GLU A 37 -25.99 13.25 38.61
N SER A 38 -27.25 13.08 38.95
CA SER A 38 -28.24 14.12 39.11
C SER A 38 -27.97 14.91 40.38
N GLY A 39 -27.84 16.22 40.24
CA GLY A 39 -27.90 17.17 41.33
C GLY A 39 -28.60 18.43 40.86
N HIS A 40 -29.74 18.71 41.49
CA HIS A 40 -30.49 19.97 41.51
C HIS A 40 -31.74 20.08 40.63
N MET A 41 -32.82 20.39 41.36
CA MET A 41 -34.22 20.49 40.98
C MET A 41 -34.47 21.72 40.11
N ASP A 42 -35.33 21.62 39.10
CA ASP A 42 -36.68 22.22 39.07
C ASP A 42 -37.22 22.34 37.65
N GLN A 43 -38.55 22.28 37.57
CA GLN A 43 -39.39 22.84 36.49
C GLN A 43 -39.80 21.95 35.30
N ALA A 44 -40.89 21.22 35.56
CA ALA A 44 -42.13 21.23 34.78
C ALA A 44 -42.09 20.95 33.27
N ASN A 45 -42.36 19.70 32.88
CA ASN A 45 -43.43 19.41 31.91
C ASN A 45 -43.88 17.94 32.00
N THR A 46 -45.18 17.72 32.16
CA THR A 46 -45.86 16.41 32.15
C THR A 46 -45.87 15.79 30.72
N PRO A 47 -46.15 14.47 30.60
CA PRO A 47 -45.77 13.63 29.47
C PRO A 47 -46.77 13.67 28.32
N HIS A 48 -46.29 13.59 27.09
CA HIS A 48 -47.09 13.07 25.97
C HIS A 48 -46.29 11.97 25.29
N GLY A 49 -46.80 10.74 25.42
CA GLY A 49 -46.23 9.56 24.81
C GLY A 49 -46.33 9.60 23.29
N SER A 50 -45.41 8.87 22.66
CA SER A 50 -45.73 7.90 21.61
C SER A 50 -44.47 7.07 21.39
N THR A 51 -44.50 5.85 21.90
CA THR A 51 -43.89 4.70 21.24
C THR A 51 -44.24 4.74 19.75
N ASP A 52 -43.26 4.98 18.89
CA ASP A 52 -43.26 4.40 17.56
C ASP A 52 -41.86 3.85 17.27
N THR A 53 -41.71 2.59 17.63
CA THR A 53 -40.74 1.69 17.03
C THR A 53 -41.13 1.54 15.55
N SER A 54 -40.52 2.33 14.67
CA SER A 54 -40.32 2.00 13.25
C SER A 54 -39.25 2.90 12.62
N GLN A 55 -38.07 2.96 13.22
CA GLN A 55 -36.86 3.08 12.42
C GLN A 55 -36.33 1.69 12.15
N THR A 56 -37.03 0.97 11.27
CA THR A 56 -36.39 -0.08 10.48
C THR A 56 -35.20 0.60 9.80
N PRO A 57 -33.95 0.23 10.08
CA PRO A 57 -32.84 0.66 9.27
C PRO A 57 -33.10 -0.01 7.93
N THR A 58 -33.78 0.70 7.02
CA THR A 58 -33.74 0.39 5.60
C THR A 58 -32.31 0.71 5.22
N ARG A 59 -31.40 -0.22 5.55
CA ARG A 59 -30.11 -0.43 4.90
C ARG A 59 -30.52 -0.69 3.47
N ARG A 60 -30.72 0.40 2.74
CA ARG A 60 -30.81 0.45 1.30
C ARG A 60 -29.51 -0.20 0.92
N SER A 61 -29.58 -1.50 0.66
CA SER A 61 -28.50 -2.27 0.07
C SER A 61 -28.21 -1.55 -1.22
N SER A 62 -27.30 -0.58 -1.14
CA SER A 62 -26.51 -0.12 -2.25
C SER A 62 -25.75 -1.36 -2.68
N ARG A 63 -26.44 -2.20 -3.46
CA ARG A 63 -25.83 -3.13 -4.38
C ARG A 63 -24.72 -2.30 -5.03
N PRO A 64 -23.43 -2.57 -4.78
CA PRO A 64 -22.41 -1.90 -5.56
C PRO A 64 -22.78 -2.22 -6.99
N ALA A 65 -23.02 -1.17 -7.77
CA ALA A 65 -23.27 -1.30 -9.18
C ALA A 65 -22.17 -2.23 -9.70
N ALA A 66 -22.57 -3.33 -10.33
CA ALA A 66 -21.64 -4.11 -11.12
C ALA A 66 -21.21 -3.18 -12.27
N GLY A 67 -20.13 -2.45 -12.07
CA GLY A 67 -19.71 -1.37 -12.95
C GLY A 67 -18.47 -0.71 -12.38
N ASP A 68 -17.36 -0.84 -13.11
CA ASP A 68 -16.12 -0.10 -12.90
C ASP A 68 -15.20 -0.57 -11.76
N ALA A 69 -14.86 -1.87 -11.75
CA ALA A 69 -13.54 -2.25 -11.24
C ALA A 69 -12.48 -1.79 -12.26
N GLY A 70 -12.23 -0.48 -12.32
CA GLY A 70 -11.10 0.07 -13.06
C GLY A 70 -9.80 -0.64 -12.65
N PRO A 71 -8.75 -0.57 -13.48
CA PRO A 71 -7.49 -1.26 -13.22
C PRO A 71 -7.00 -0.95 -11.79
N ALA A 72 -6.72 -2.02 -11.04
CA ALA A 72 -6.33 -1.91 -9.64
C ALA A 72 -5.18 -0.91 -9.48
N ARG A 73 -5.43 0.14 -8.69
CA ARG A 73 -4.42 1.14 -8.37
C ARG A 73 -3.40 0.52 -7.43
N MET A 74 -2.14 0.77 -7.71
CA MET A 74 -1.03 0.22 -6.95
C MET A 74 -0.76 1.14 -5.75
N GLN A 75 -0.80 0.61 -4.53
CA GLN A 75 -0.46 1.35 -3.31
C GLN A 75 0.98 1.05 -2.88
N GLY A 76 1.59 2.00 -2.16
CA GLY A 76 2.94 1.88 -1.60
C GLY A 76 3.93 2.85 -2.23
N TYR A 77 5.19 2.69 -1.84
CA TYR A 77 6.31 3.46 -2.36
C TYR A 77 7.61 2.66 -2.14
N GLY A 78 8.64 3.01 -2.89
CA GLY A 78 10.00 2.51 -2.67
C GLY A 78 10.99 3.57 -3.11
N THR A 79 12.06 3.75 -2.34
CA THR A 79 13.08 4.77 -2.60
C THR A 79 14.45 4.10 -2.62
N ASP A 80 15.21 4.37 -3.67
CA ASP A 80 16.57 3.83 -3.88
C ASP A 80 16.67 2.31 -3.68
N ILE A 81 15.69 1.59 -4.25
CA ILE A 81 15.63 0.13 -4.18
C ILE A 81 16.03 -0.50 -5.52
N PRO A 82 16.54 -1.74 -5.54
CA PRO A 82 16.83 -2.43 -6.80
C PRO A 82 15.61 -2.54 -7.71
N LEU A 83 15.79 -2.34 -9.01
CA LEU A 83 14.75 -2.47 -10.03
C LEU A 83 14.06 -3.83 -9.97
N SER A 84 14.81 -4.90 -9.75
CA SER A 84 14.29 -6.27 -9.57
C SER A 84 13.26 -6.34 -8.45
N PHE A 85 13.52 -5.66 -7.34
CA PHE A 85 12.63 -5.61 -6.18
C PHE A 85 11.40 -4.73 -6.45
N ALA A 86 11.60 -3.53 -7.02
CA ALA A 86 10.51 -2.63 -7.38
C ALA A 86 9.51 -3.29 -8.34
N VAL A 87 10.02 -3.96 -9.38
CA VAL A 87 9.19 -4.69 -10.35
C VAL A 87 8.33 -5.75 -9.68
N ARG A 88 8.89 -6.54 -8.75
CA ARG A 88 8.14 -7.58 -8.04
C ARG A 88 7.01 -7.03 -7.17
N GLN A 89 7.17 -5.81 -6.67
CA GLN A 89 6.14 -5.15 -5.88
C GLN A 89 5.07 -4.51 -6.77
N ILE A 90 5.49 -3.80 -7.83
CA ILE A 90 4.59 -3.01 -8.69
C ILE A 90 3.80 -3.90 -9.65
N VAL A 91 4.45 -4.89 -10.27
CA VAL A 91 3.84 -5.67 -11.35
C VAL A 91 2.91 -6.73 -10.76
N PRO A 92 1.62 -6.78 -11.17
CA PRO A 92 0.69 -7.77 -10.67
C PRO A 92 1.06 -9.18 -11.12
N ARG A 93 0.57 -10.17 -10.37
CA ARG A 93 0.73 -11.59 -10.74
C ARG A 93 0.12 -11.85 -12.11
N GLY A 94 0.74 -12.75 -12.87
CA GLY A 94 0.28 -13.12 -14.21
C GLY A 94 0.89 -12.30 -15.35
N ILE A 95 1.64 -11.24 -15.04
CA ILE A 95 2.45 -10.52 -16.02
C ILE A 95 3.89 -11.06 -16.00
N ARG A 96 4.37 -11.51 -17.14
CA ARG A 96 5.77 -11.89 -17.35
C ARG A 96 6.62 -10.64 -17.52
N VAL A 97 7.72 -10.54 -16.78
CA VAL A 97 8.67 -9.44 -16.94
C VAL A 97 9.90 -9.93 -17.72
N VAL A 98 10.35 -9.15 -18.68
CA VAL A 98 11.57 -9.40 -19.46
C VAL A 98 12.48 -8.17 -19.38
N TYR A 99 13.74 -8.39 -19.03
CA TYR A 99 14.78 -7.34 -19.09
C TYR A 99 15.48 -7.40 -20.43
N GLY A 100 15.48 -6.29 -21.16
CA GLY A 100 16.16 -6.13 -22.44
C GLY A 100 17.68 -5.99 -22.28
N PRO A 101 18.41 -5.98 -23.41
CA PRO A 101 19.87 -5.86 -23.39
C PRO A 101 20.33 -4.56 -22.72
N GLY A 102 21.31 -4.67 -21.83
CA GLY A 102 21.89 -3.53 -21.11
C GLY A 102 21.03 -2.99 -19.96
N VAL A 103 19.93 -3.66 -19.60
CA VAL A 103 19.14 -3.34 -18.40
C VAL A 103 19.67 -4.16 -17.22
N THR A 104 20.16 -3.48 -16.19
CA THR A 104 20.67 -4.12 -14.97
C THR A 104 19.57 -4.16 -13.91
N PRO A 105 19.16 -5.35 -13.42
CA PRO A 105 18.10 -5.46 -12.39
C PRO A 105 18.48 -4.84 -11.03
N GLU A 106 19.77 -4.65 -10.78
CA GLU A 106 20.31 -4.02 -9.56
C GLU A 106 20.37 -2.49 -9.65
N THR A 107 19.99 -1.90 -10.79
CA THR A 107 19.88 -0.44 -10.90
C THR A 107 18.86 0.08 -9.89
N THR A 108 19.23 1.09 -9.12
CA THR A 108 18.33 1.68 -8.13
C THR A 108 17.25 2.51 -8.80
N VAL A 109 16.02 2.33 -8.33
CA VAL A 109 14.84 3.07 -8.77
C VAL A 109 14.02 3.49 -7.57
N SER A 110 13.27 4.57 -7.77
CA SER A 110 12.30 5.05 -6.80
C SER A 110 10.94 5.12 -7.46
N TRP A 111 9.89 4.78 -6.73
CA TRP A 111 8.53 4.76 -7.24
C TRP A 111 7.54 5.20 -6.17
N THR A 112 6.41 5.76 -6.62
CA THR A 112 5.30 6.16 -5.77
C THR A 112 4.02 5.59 -6.36
N GLY A 113 3.23 4.94 -5.52
CA GLY A 113 1.92 4.42 -5.88
C GLY A 113 0.88 5.53 -6.10
N GLY A 114 -0.39 5.14 -6.14
CA GLY A 114 -1.54 6.02 -6.40
C GLY A 114 -2.01 6.02 -7.86
N LYS A 115 -1.26 5.39 -8.76
CA LYS A 115 -1.62 5.15 -10.16
C LYS A 115 -1.75 3.65 -10.43
N VAL A 116 -2.14 3.28 -11.65
CA VAL A 116 -2.08 1.88 -12.11
C VAL A 116 -0.63 1.43 -12.26
N TRP A 117 -0.39 0.13 -12.12
CA TRP A 117 0.96 -0.44 -12.04
C TRP A 117 1.89 -0.04 -13.20
N TYR A 118 1.39 0.01 -14.44
CA TYR A 118 2.22 0.32 -15.61
C TYR A 118 2.61 1.79 -15.66
N GLU A 119 1.79 2.70 -15.13
CA GLU A 119 2.15 4.11 -14.99
C GLU A 119 3.19 4.29 -13.90
N VAL A 120 3.00 3.63 -12.75
CA VAL A 120 3.97 3.65 -11.64
C VAL A 120 5.33 3.12 -12.11
N LEU A 121 5.35 1.97 -12.79
CA LEU A 121 6.59 1.39 -13.31
C LEU A 121 7.24 2.29 -14.37
N ARG A 122 6.46 2.90 -15.28
CA ARG A 122 6.99 3.86 -16.26
C ARG A 122 7.63 5.07 -15.60
N ASP A 123 7.00 5.60 -14.55
CA ASP A 123 7.53 6.75 -13.82
C ASP A 123 8.83 6.39 -13.08
N ALA A 124 8.92 5.18 -12.51
CA ALA A 124 10.13 4.68 -11.86
C ALA A 124 11.31 4.48 -12.83
N LEU A 125 11.01 4.16 -14.10
CA LEU A 125 12.01 3.90 -15.14
C LEU A 125 12.53 5.17 -15.83
N LYS A 126 11.75 6.27 -15.81
CA LYS A 126 12.11 7.54 -16.46
C LYS A 126 13.49 8.09 -16.06
N PRO A 127 13.86 8.18 -14.76
CA PRO A 127 15.17 8.71 -14.35
C PRO A 127 16.34 7.90 -14.90
N GLN A 128 16.14 6.58 -15.07
CA GLN A 128 17.15 5.66 -15.59
C GLN A 128 17.17 5.61 -17.13
N ARG A 129 16.36 6.46 -17.81
CA ARG A 129 16.14 6.44 -19.26
C ARG A 129 15.75 5.05 -19.78
N LEU A 130 14.98 4.33 -18.97
CA LEU A 130 14.41 3.04 -19.32
C LEU A 130 12.95 3.23 -19.75
N ARG A 131 12.46 2.31 -20.56
CA ARG A 131 11.13 2.29 -21.15
C ARG A 131 10.44 0.98 -20.83
N LEU A 132 9.13 1.05 -20.64
CA LEU A 132 8.25 -0.11 -20.50
C LEU A 132 7.50 -0.34 -21.79
N LEU A 133 7.64 -1.53 -22.36
CA LEU A 133 6.90 -2.02 -23.52
C LEU A 133 5.94 -3.12 -23.06
N LEU A 134 4.65 -2.93 -23.32
CA LEU A 134 3.62 -3.92 -22.98
C LEU A 134 3.22 -4.70 -24.22
N SER A 135 3.20 -6.02 -24.11
CA SER A 135 2.77 -6.94 -25.19
C SER A 135 2.01 -8.10 -24.58
N GLY A 136 0.67 -8.05 -24.65
CA GLY A 136 -0.20 -9.03 -23.98
C GLY A 136 0.06 -9.06 -22.47
N GLN A 137 0.42 -10.23 -21.94
CA GLN A 137 0.83 -10.41 -20.54
C GLN A 137 2.34 -10.27 -20.33
N THR A 138 3.09 -9.68 -21.26
CA THR A 138 4.53 -9.46 -21.11
C THR A 138 4.86 -7.98 -20.98
N ALA A 139 5.64 -7.65 -19.96
CA ALA A 139 6.22 -6.34 -19.70
C ALA A 139 7.73 -6.40 -19.98
N THR A 140 8.16 -5.79 -21.08
CA THR A 140 9.58 -5.71 -21.46
C THR A 140 10.15 -4.37 -21.04
N ILE A 141 11.26 -4.40 -20.30
CA ILE A 141 12.00 -3.21 -19.89
C ILE A 141 13.22 -3.07 -20.80
N ALA A 142 13.34 -1.95 -21.51
CA ALA A 142 14.43 -1.68 -22.44
C ALA A 142 14.92 -0.22 -22.28
N ARG A 143 16.01 0.14 -22.94
CA ARG A 143 16.39 1.56 -23.11
C ARG A 143 15.61 2.23 -24.24
#